data_AF-A0AAD4N9A2-F1
#
_entry.id   AF-A0AAD4N9A2-F1
#
_cell.length_a   1.000
_cell.length_b   1.000
_cell.length_c   1.000
_cell.angle_alpha   90.00
_cell.angle_beta   90.00
_cell.angle_gamma   90.00
#
_symmetry.space_group_name_H-M   'P 1'
#
loop_
_entity.id
_entity.type
_entity.pdbx_description
1 polymer ?
#
loop_
_entity_poly.entity_id
_entity_poly.type
_entity_poly.pdbx_seq_one_letter_code
_entity_poly.pdbx_strand_id
1 'polypeptide(L)'
;MGVWESNEILLYVCMAVYVVFAIVGISLLVVVYIVAKKQKTIANIAEIFPMTIQTITYSEIPVIARYVKDAKYRRSIVLKHFRKDPITDHFIKRYPSKFIKNGYVGEELLNAAA
;
A
#
# COMPACT_ATOMS: atom_id res chain seq x y z
N MET A 1 -1.85 51.98 59.24
CA MET A 1 -1.58 50.53 59.27
C MET A 1 -2.05 49.76 58.02
N GLY A 2 -2.63 50.39 56.97
CA GLY A 2 -3.19 49.65 55.82
C GLY A 2 -2.29 49.46 54.57
N VAL A 3 -1.12 50.11 54.50
CA VAL A 3 -0.24 50.04 53.31
C VAL A 3 0.57 48.74 53.25
N TRP A 4 0.93 48.18 54.41
CA TRP A 4 1.74 46.95 54.50
C TRP A 4 0.93 45.69 54.14
N GLU A 5 -0.33 45.60 54.60
CA GLU A 5 -1.24 44.48 54.25
C GLU A 5 -1.59 44.46 52.75
N SER A 6 -1.68 45.64 52.12
CA SER A 6 -2.01 45.75 50.68
C SER A 6 -0.89 45.19 49.78
N ASN A 7 0.37 45.31 50.20
CA ASN A 7 1.52 44.84 49.43
C ASN A 7 1.68 43.32 49.48
N GLU A 8 1.34 42.68 50.60
CA GLU A 8 1.37 41.22 50.72
C GLU A 8 0.31 40.57 49.82
N ILE A 9 -0.91 41.11 49.81
CA ILE A 9 -2.00 40.62 48.97
C ILE A 9 -1.63 40.71 47.48
N LEU A 10 -1.01 41.82 47.06
CA LEU A 10 -0.54 42.00 45.68
C LEU A 10 0.49 40.92 45.30
N LEU A 11 1.41 40.60 46.21
CA LEU A 11 2.47 39.61 45.99
C LEU A 11 1.90 38.19 45.84
N TYR A 12 0.90 37.82 46.65
CA TYR A 12 0.17 36.56 46.50
C TYR A 12 -0.59 36.46 45.17
N VAL A 13 -1.22 37.55 44.73
CA VAL A 13 -1.92 37.59 43.44
C VAL A 13 -0.93 37.42 42.28
N CYS A 14 0.22 38.11 42.32
CA CYS A 14 1.27 37.96 41.31
C CYS A 14 1.83 36.52 41.26
N MET A 15 2.07 35.90 42.42
CA MET A 15 2.50 34.51 42.51
C MET A 15 1.46 33.54 41.95
N ALA A 16 0.18 33.73 42.28
CA ALA A 16 -0.90 32.90 41.76
C ALA A 16 -1.02 32.99 40.23
N VAL A 17 -0.94 34.20 39.67
CA VAL A 17 -0.96 34.43 38.22
C VAL A 17 0.23 33.75 37.56
N TYR A 18 1.43 33.86 38.12
CA TYR A 18 2.63 33.21 37.59
C TYR A 18 2.49 31.68 37.55
N VAL A 19 1.98 31.08 38.62
CA VAL A 19 1.76 29.62 38.70
C VAL A 19 0.76 29.16 37.64
N VAL A 20 -0.32 29.91 37.41
CA VAL A 20 -1.31 29.60 36.37
C VAL A 20 -0.67 29.62 34.98
N PHE A 21 0.13 30.65 34.68
CA PHE A 21 0.85 30.72 33.39
C PHE A 21 1.86 29.58 33.23
N ALA A 22 2.56 29.20 34.30
CA ALA A 22 3.49 28.07 34.28
C ALA A 22 2.77 26.74 33.97
N ILE A 23 1.61 26.49 34.59
CA ILE A 23 0.79 25.29 34.33
C ILE A 23 0.31 25.27 32.88
N VAL A 24 -0.18 26.40 32.37
CA VAL A 24 -0.62 26.52 30.97
C VAL A 24 0.54 26.24 30.02
N GLY A 25 1.72 26.81 30.28
CA GLY A 25 2.92 26.57 29.48
C GLY A 25 3.34 25.08 29.44
N ILE A 26 3.33 24.40 30.60
CA ILE A 26 3.64 22.97 30.69
C ILE A 26 2.60 22.14 29.93
N SER A 27 1.32 22.47 30.04
CA SER A 27 0.26 21.75 29.34
C SER A 27 0.41 21.80 27.81
N LEU A 28 0.80 22.97 27.26
CA LEU A 28 1.06 23.12 25.83
C LEU A 28 2.26 22.28 25.38
N LEU A 29 3.35 22.25 26.16
CA LEU A 29 4.52 21.43 25.84
C LEU A 29 4.17 19.93 25.79
N VAL A 30 3.33 19.45 26.70
CA VAL A 30 2.87 18.05 26.71
C VAL A 30 2.05 17.73 25.45
N VAL A 31 1.15 18.63 25.04
CA VAL A 31 0.34 18.44 23.81
C VAL A 31 1.25 18.39 22.57
N VAL A 32 2.20 19.32 22.44
CA VAL A 32 3.17 19.33 21.33
C VAL A 32 3.98 18.04 21.28
N TYR A 33 4.44 17.53 22.44
CA TYR A 33 5.18 16.28 22.51
C TYR A 33 4.36 15.07 22.00
N ILE A 34 3.09 14.99 22.39
CA ILE A 34 2.21 13.90 21.94
C ILE A 34 1.98 13.97 20.42
N VAL A 35 1.74 15.15 19.87
CA VAL A 35 1.54 15.35 18.42
C VAL A 35 2.81 14.99 17.64
N ALA A 36 3.99 15.44 18.08
CA ALA A 36 5.26 15.11 17.45
C ALA A 36 5.55 13.60 17.46
N LYS A 37 5.22 12.91 18.55
CA LYS A 37 5.37 11.44 18.65
C LYS A 37 4.45 10.70 17.68
N LYS A 38 3.21 11.16 17.51
CA LYS A 38 2.26 10.59 16.54
C LYS A 38 2.72 10.81 15.09
N GLN A 39 3.22 12.00 14.75
CA GLN A 39 3.73 12.30 13.41
C GLN A 39 4.89 11.39 12.98
N LYS A 40 5.85 11.13 13.87
CA LYS A 40 6.96 10.19 13.58
C LYS A 40 6.46 8.78 13.23
N THR A 41 5.41 8.33 13.90
CA THR A 41 4.84 6.99 13.66
C THR A 41 4.15 6.95 12.29
N ILE A 42 3.41 8.00 11.93
CA ILE A 42 2.74 8.12 10.63
C ILE A 42 3.77 8.23 9.50
N ALA A 43 4.86 8.99 9.70
CA ALA A 43 5.92 9.15 8.70
C ALA A 43 6.62 7.81 8.38
N ASN A 44 6.96 7.02 9.40
CA ASN A 44 7.58 5.71 9.20
C ASN A 44 6.66 4.74 8.44
N ILE A 45 5.35 4.78 8.70
CA ILE A 45 4.37 3.95 8.00
C ILE A 45 4.23 4.42 6.55
N ALA A 46 4.17 5.73 6.31
CA ALA A 46 4.06 6.33 4.99
C ALA A 46 5.26 6.02 4.08
N GLU A 47 6.44 5.75 4.64
CA GLU A 47 7.63 5.32 3.88
C GLU A 47 7.56 3.84 3.46
N ILE A 48 6.98 2.98 4.30
CA ILE A 48 6.88 1.53 4.05
C ILE A 48 5.81 1.20 2.99
N PHE A 49 4.68 1.92 3.00
CA PHE A 49 3.57 1.67 2.07
C PHE A 49 3.97 1.72 0.57
N PRO A 50 4.60 2.78 0.05
CA PRO A 50 4.97 2.83 -1.36
C PRO A 50 6.03 1.78 -1.72
N MET A 51 6.95 1.47 -0.80
CA MET A 51 7.98 0.44 -1.01
C MET A 51 7.34 -0.94 -1.16
N THR A 52 6.38 -1.30 -0.31
CA THR A 52 5.67 -2.58 -0.42
C THR A 52 4.90 -2.70 -1.74
N ILE A 53 4.19 -1.65 -2.17
CA ILE A 53 3.48 -1.63 -3.46
C ILE A 53 4.45 -1.80 -4.63
N GLN A 54 5.61 -1.14 -4.59
CA GLN A 54 6.64 -1.28 -5.62
C GLN A 54 7.22 -2.69 -5.67
N THR A 55 7.49 -3.31 -4.51
CA THR A 55 8.00 -4.70 -4.48
C THR A 55 6.99 -5.72 -4.98
N ILE A 56 5.71 -5.58 -4.65
CA ILE A 56 4.63 -6.44 -5.14
C ILE A 56 4.52 -6.28 -6.67
N THR A 57 4.37 -5.03 -7.14
CA THR A 57 4.28 -4.71 -8.57
C THR A 57 5.50 -5.24 -9.35
N TYR A 58 6.71 -5.07 -8.82
CA TYR A 58 7.94 -5.55 -9.45
C TYR A 58 8.04 -7.08 -9.47
N SER A 59 7.46 -7.77 -8.49
CA SER A 59 7.42 -9.23 -8.47
C SER A 59 6.38 -9.83 -9.43
N GLU A 60 5.24 -9.15 -9.63
CA GLU A 60 4.12 -9.67 -10.42
C GLU A 60 4.33 -9.51 -11.93
N ILE A 61 4.82 -8.36 -12.39
CA ILE A 61 5.06 -8.08 -13.83
C ILE A 61 5.95 -9.13 -14.53
N PRO A 62 7.15 -9.50 -14.01
CA PRO A 62 8.00 -10.49 -14.67
C PRO A 62 7.42 -11.90 -14.61
N VAL A 63 6.59 -12.19 -13.61
CA VAL A 63 5.93 -13.49 -13.44
C VAL A 63 4.82 -13.64 -14.48
N ILE A 64 3.96 -12.63 -14.64
CA ILE A 64 2.91 -12.60 -15.68
C ILE A 64 3.52 -12.76 -17.07
N ALA A 65 4.59 -12.02 -17.39
CA ALA A 65 5.27 -12.13 -18.68
C ALA A 65 5.84 -13.53 -18.96
N ARG A 66 6.40 -14.19 -17.93
CA ARG A 66 6.88 -15.59 -18.03
C ARG A 66 5.72 -16.55 -18.28
N TYR A 67 4.61 -16.41 -17.56
CA TYR A 67 3.43 -17.24 -17.77
C TYR A 67 2.85 -17.11 -19.18
N VAL A 68 2.75 -15.89 -19.73
CA VAL A 68 2.29 -15.65 -21.11
C VAL A 68 3.21 -16.32 -22.14
N LYS A 69 4.53 -16.23 -21.93
CA LYS A 69 5.52 -16.87 -22.80
C LYS A 69 5.40 -18.40 -22.76
N ASP A 70 5.30 -18.97 -21.56
CA ASP A 70 5.18 -20.42 -21.35
C ASP A 70 3.87 -20.97 -21.91
N ALA A 71 2.77 -20.25 -21.73
CA ALA A 71 1.46 -20.53 -22.32
C ALA A 71 1.54 -20.65 -23.85
N LYS A 72 2.10 -19.63 -24.51
CA LYS A 72 2.29 -19.61 -25.96
C LYS A 72 3.19 -20.76 -26.43
N TYR A 73 4.26 -21.04 -25.70
CA TYR A 73 5.17 -22.12 -26.00
C TYR A 73 4.48 -23.49 -25.93
N ARG A 74 3.77 -23.79 -24.83
CA ARG A 74 3.03 -25.05 -24.65
C ARG A 74 1.97 -25.25 -25.72
N ARG A 75 1.22 -24.20 -26.07
CA ARG A 75 0.24 -24.23 -27.18
C ARG A 75 0.90 -24.61 -28.49
N SER A 76 2.09 -24.08 -28.77
CA SER A 76 2.83 -24.42 -29.99
C SER A 76 3.28 -25.89 -30.04
N ILE A 77 3.64 -26.51 -28.90
CA ILE A 77 4.02 -27.92 -28.84
C ILE A 77 2.82 -28.81 -29.17
N VAL A 78 1.67 -28.52 -28.58
CA VAL A 78 0.45 -29.30 -28.82
C VAL A 78 0.01 -29.17 -30.28
N LEU A 79 0.03 -27.96 -30.84
CA LEU A 79 -0.29 -27.74 -32.25
C LEU A 79 0.68 -28.45 -33.21
N LYS A 80 1.96 -28.61 -32.84
CA LYS A 80 2.94 -29.37 -33.62
C LYS A 80 2.70 -30.88 -33.64
N HIS A 81 1.99 -31.43 -32.65
CA HIS A 81 1.68 -32.87 -32.61
C HIS A 81 0.53 -33.24 -33.55
N PHE A 82 -0.31 -32.29 -33.92
CA PHE A 82 -1.37 -32.54 -34.90
C PHE A 82 -0.78 -32.67 -36.31
N ARG A 83 -1.37 -33.57 -37.10
CA ARG A 83 -0.98 -33.76 -38.49
C ARG A 83 -1.33 -32.48 -39.27
N LYS A 84 -0.36 -31.97 -40.04
CA LYS A 84 -0.57 -30.78 -40.88
C LYS A 84 -1.29 -31.18 -42.15
N ASP A 85 -2.61 -31.22 -42.08
CA ASP A 85 -3.47 -31.41 -43.24
C ASP A 85 -4.69 -30.48 -43.17
N PRO A 86 -5.30 -30.14 -44.33
CA PRO A 86 -6.39 -29.18 -44.38
C PRO A 86 -7.60 -29.57 -43.54
N ILE A 87 -7.82 -30.88 -43.36
CA ILE A 87 -8.95 -31.42 -42.60
C ILE A 87 -8.72 -31.17 -41.10
N THR A 88 -7.53 -31.49 -40.62
CA THR A 88 -7.13 -31.28 -39.23
C THR A 88 -7.09 -29.79 -38.87
N ASP A 89 -6.57 -28.94 -39.75
CA ASP A 89 -6.59 -27.48 -39.55
C ASP A 89 -8.03 -26.93 -39.51
N HIS A 90 -8.89 -27.41 -40.41
CA HIS A 90 -10.30 -27.02 -40.42
C HIS A 90 -11.03 -27.50 -39.17
N PHE A 91 -10.74 -28.73 -38.70
CA PHE A 91 -11.31 -29.29 -37.47
C PHE A 91 -10.89 -28.47 -36.25
N ILE A 92 -9.61 -28.17 -36.09
CA ILE A 92 -9.07 -27.35 -34.99
C ILE A 92 -9.70 -25.94 -34.99
N LYS A 93 -9.89 -25.35 -36.17
CA LYS A 93 -10.49 -24.01 -36.31
C LYS A 93 -11.99 -24.02 -36.01
N ARG A 94 -12.71 -25.08 -36.42
CA ARG A 94 -14.17 -25.22 -36.25
C ARG A 94 -14.55 -25.62 -34.82
N TYR A 95 -13.73 -26.45 -34.18
CA TYR A 95 -13.94 -26.97 -32.83
C TYR A 95 -12.72 -26.68 -31.95
N PRO A 96 -12.45 -25.39 -31.65
CA PRO A 96 -11.33 -25.04 -30.81
C PRO A 96 -11.58 -25.61 -29.41
N SER A 97 -10.69 -26.49 -28.96
CA SER A 97 -10.74 -27.00 -27.60
C SER A 97 -10.59 -25.84 -26.60
N LYS A 98 -11.05 -26.05 -25.36
CA LYS A 98 -10.85 -25.06 -24.28
C LYS A 98 -9.38 -24.66 -24.14
N PHE A 99 -8.46 -25.58 -24.43
CA PHE A 99 -7.02 -25.34 -24.47
C PHE A 99 -6.58 -24.36 -25.58
N ILE A 100 -7.16 -24.46 -26.77
CA ILE A 100 -6.83 -23.56 -27.90
C ILE A 100 -7.52 -22.19 -27.71
N LYS A 101 -8.71 -22.18 -27.09
CA LYS A 101 -9.48 -20.96 -26.87
C LYS A 101 -8.98 -20.15 -25.67
N ASN A 102 -8.73 -20.82 -24.55
CA ASN A 102 -8.45 -20.20 -23.26
C ASN A 102 -7.06 -20.54 -22.70
N GLY A 103 -6.32 -21.48 -23.31
CA GLY A 103 -5.02 -21.91 -22.80
C GLY A 103 -5.06 -23.01 -21.73
N TYR A 104 -3.96 -23.19 -21.01
CA TYR A 104 -3.91 -24.06 -19.83
C TYR A 104 -4.67 -23.43 -18.64
N VAL A 105 -5.04 -24.26 -17.65
CA VAL A 105 -5.65 -23.82 -16.39
C VAL A 105 -4.82 -22.69 -15.77
N GLY A 106 -5.47 -21.57 -15.45
CA GLY A 106 -4.85 -20.33 -14.95
C GLY A 106 -4.65 -19.24 -16.01
N GLU A 107 -4.70 -19.54 -17.31
CA GLU A 107 -4.63 -18.51 -18.37
C GLU A 107 -5.91 -17.67 -18.46
N GLU A 108 -7.05 -18.19 -18.01
CA GLU A 108 -8.27 -17.38 -17.81
C GLU A 108 -8.05 -16.19 -16.87
N LEU A 109 -7.13 -16.30 -15.90
CA LEU A 109 -6.80 -15.21 -14.97
C LEU A 109 -5.99 -14.10 -15.65
N LEU A 110 -5.17 -14.45 -16.65
CA LEU A 110 -4.42 -13.49 -17.46
C LEU A 110 -5.37 -12.66 -18.35
N ASN A 111 -6.41 -13.30 -18.90
CA ASN A 111 -7.42 -12.62 -19.72
C ASN A 111 -8.41 -11.79 -18.89
N ALA A 112 -8.59 -12.11 -17.60
CA ALA A 112 -9.42 -11.31 -16.69
C ALA A 112 -8.68 -10.10 -16.11
N ALA A 113 -7.34 -10.10 -16.17
CA ALA A 113 -6.48 -9.01 -15.69
C ALA A 113 -6.05 -8.03 -16.80
N ALA A 114 -6.36 -8.32 -18.06
CA ALA A 114 -6.06 -7.50 -19.25
C ALA A 114 -7.32 -6.75 -19.73
#